data_AF-A0A7X8RC60-F1
#
_entry.id   AF-A0A7X8RC60-F1
#
_cell.length_a   1.000
_cell.length_b   1.000
_cell.length_c   1.000
_cell.angle_alpha   90.00
_cell.angle_beta   90.00
_cell.angle_gamma   90.00
#
_symmetry.space_group_name_H-M   'P 1'
#
loop_
_entity.id
_entity.type
_entity.pdbx_description
1 polymer ?
#
loop_
_entity_poly.entity_id
_entity_poly.type
_entity_poly.pdbx_seq_one_letter_code
_entity_poly.pdbx_strand_id
1 'polypeptide(L)' 'QLKGRPTAIVARTIKGKGCSFMENRAEWHGTAPKPDEVERALLEIRG' A
#
# COMPACT_ATOMS: atom_id res chain seq x y z
N GLN A 1 -14.70 -17.20 21.66
CA GLN A 1 -15.42 -15.97 22.07
C GLN A 1 -14.39 -14.96 22.59
N LEU A 2 -14.25 -13.79 21.97
CA LEU A 2 -13.23 -12.76 22.27
C LEU A 2 -13.70 -11.66 23.24
N LYS A 3 -14.92 -11.79 23.80
CA LYS A 3 -15.55 -10.75 24.62
C LYS A 3 -14.74 -10.52 25.91
N GLY A 4 -14.52 -9.25 26.25
CA GLY A 4 -13.87 -8.82 27.49
C GLY A 4 -12.33 -8.83 27.49
N ARG A 5 -11.68 -8.96 26.32
CA ARG A 5 -10.22 -8.92 26.19
C ARG A 5 -9.78 -7.96 25.07
N PRO A 6 -8.62 -7.29 25.19
CA PRO A 6 -8.01 -6.61 24.07
C PRO A 6 -7.83 -7.56 22.88
N THR A 7 -8.20 -7.10 21.69
CA THR A 7 -8.10 -7.89 20.46
C THR A 7 -7.33 -7.08 19.44
N ALA A 8 -6.31 -7.68 18.83
CA ALA A 8 -5.58 -7.11 17.71
C ALA A 8 -5.79 -7.99 16.48
N ILE A 9 -5.90 -7.36 15.30
CA ILE A 9 -5.89 -8.05 14.01
C ILE A 9 -4.53 -7.82 13.39
N VAL A 10 -3.77 -8.90 13.20
CA VAL A 10 -2.53 -8.85 12.42
C VAL A 10 -2.90 -8.96 10.95
N ALA A 11 -3.14 -7.83 10.31
CA ALA A 11 -3.47 -7.77 8.89
C ALA A 11 -2.21 -7.97 8.05
N ARG A 12 -2.16 -9.07 7.28
CA ARG A 12 -1.13 -9.27 6.26
C ARG A 12 -1.43 -8.38 5.06
N THR A 13 -0.55 -7.43 4.77
CA THR A 13 -0.70 -6.45 3.70
C THR A 13 0.49 -6.45 2.75
N ILE A 14 0.36 -5.73 1.64
CA ILE A 14 1.46 -5.40 0.72
C ILE A 14 1.63 -3.89 0.78
N LYS A 15 2.83 -3.40 1.12
CA LYS A 15 3.13 -1.96 1.07
C LYS A 15 3.10 -1.50 -0.37
N GLY A 16 2.40 -0.40 -0.66
CA GLY A 16 2.23 0.10 -2.04
C GLY A 16 1.22 -0.68 -2.88
N LYS A 17 0.34 -1.48 -2.25
CA LYS A 17 -0.67 -2.30 -2.95
C LYS A 17 -1.45 -1.47 -3.99
N GLY A 18 -1.56 -2.01 -5.21
CA GLY A 18 -2.28 -1.38 -6.32
C GLY A 18 -1.41 -0.49 -7.21
N CYS A 19 -0.13 -0.33 -6.87
CA CYS A 19 0.86 0.37 -7.69
C CYS A 19 2.07 -0.57 -7.88
N SER A 20 2.16 -1.19 -9.05
CA SER A 20 3.05 -2.31 -9.38
C SER A 20 4.52 -2.03 -9.03
N PHE A 21 4.97 -0.80 -9.28
CA PHE A 21 6.35 -0.37 -9.02
C PHE A 21 6.61 0.06 -7.57
N MET A 22 5.56 0.16 -6.74
CA MET A 22 5.65 0.44 -5.32
C MET A 22 5.44 -0.80 -4.44
N GLU A 23 4.88 -1.90 -4.98
CA GLU A 23 4.59 -3.10 -4.21
C GLU A 23 5.86 -3.74 -3.61
N ASN A 24 5.88 -3.90 -2.28
CA ASN A 24 6.99 -4.47 -1.51
C ASN A 24 8.33 -3.73 -1.66
N ARG A 25 8.29 -2.42 -1.92
CA ARG A 25 9.47 -1.57 -2.09
C ARG A 25 9.68 -0.63 -0.89
N ALA A 26 10.89 -0.64 -0.33
CA ALA A 26 11.21 0.13 0.89
C ALA A 26 11.36 1.62 0.60
N GLU A 27 11.97 1.97 -0.53
CA GLU A 27 12.21 3.33 -1.02
C GLU A 27 10.92 4.17 -1.11
N TRP A 28 9.78 3.53 -1.36
CA TRP A 28 8.46 4.16 -1.42
C TRP A 28 7.81 4.35 -0.03
N HIS A 29 8.58 4.39 1.07
CA HIS A 29 8.03 4.69 2.40
C HIS A 29 7.59 6.14 2.54
N GLY A 30 8.39 7.07 2.01
CA GLY A 30 8.14 8.51 2.09
C GLY A 30 8.62 9.27 0.85
N THR A 31 9.00 8.56 -0.22
CA THR A 31 9.39 9.17 -1.49
C THR A 31 8.14 9.53 -2.27
N ALA A 32 8.01 10.80 -2.66
CA ALA A 32 6.92 11.24 -3.52
C ALA A 32 7.16 10.80 -4.98
N PRO A 33 6.14 10.31 -5.69
CA PRO A 33 6.25 9.96 -7.10
C PRO A 33 6.45 11.21 -7.96
N LYS A 34 7.21 11.07 -9.04
CA LYS A 34 7.34 12.08 -10.10
C LYS A 34 6.04 12.19 -10.93
N PRO A 35 5.83 13.26 -11.70
CA PRO A 35 4.62 13.44 -12.49
C PRO A 35 4.26 12.26 -13.41
N ASP A 36 5.25 11.68 -14.10
CA ASP A 36 5.09 10.50 -14.95
C ASP A 36 4.72 9.23 -14.16
N GLU A 37 5.31 9.06 -12.98
CA GLU A 37 5.01 7.96 -12.06
C GLU A 37 3.60 8.10 -11.47
N VAL A 38 3.13 9.34 -11.23
CA VAL A 38 1.75 9.62 -10.80
C VAL A 38 0.77 9.19 -11.88
N GLU A 39 0.98 9.59 -13.13
CA GLU A 39 0.11 9.19 -14.25
C GLU A 39 0.05 7.67 -14.38
N ARG A 40 1.21 6.99 -14.32
CA ARG A 40 1.26 5.52 -14.34
C ARG A 40 0.50 4.90 -13.16
N ALA A 41 0.72 5.39 -11.94
CA ALA A 41 0.03 4.88 -10.76
C ALA A 41 -1.49 5.07 -10.84
N LEU A 42 -1.95 6.22 -11.36
CA LEU A 42 -3.37 6.49 -11.54
C LEU A 42 -4.02 5.55 -12.56
N LEU A 43 -3.31 5.19 -13.63
CA LEU A 43 -3.78 4.20 -14.59
C LEU A 43 -3.90 2.80 -13.96
N GLU A 44 -2.92 2.38 -13.15
CA GLU A 44 -2.93 1.08 -12.49
C GLU A 44 -4.00 0.96 -11.39
N ILE A 45 -4.24 2.04 -10.64
CA ILE A 45 -5.17 2.04 -9.50
C ILE A 45 -6.63 2.12 -9.95
N ARG A 46 -6.92 2.79 -11.09
CA ARG A 46 -8.29 3.18 -11.43
C ARG A 46 -9.18 2.03 -11.92
N GLY A 47 -8.63 0.92 -12.43
CA GLY A 47 -9.42 -0.20 -12.94
C GLY A 47 -10.12 0.11 -14.26
#